data_AF-A0A847W3S5-F1
#
_entry.id   AF-A0A847W3S5-F1
#
_cell.length_a   1.000
_cell.length_b   1.000
_cell.length_c   1.000
_cell.angle_alpha   90.00
_cell.angle_beta   90.00
_cell.angle_gamma   90.00
#
_symmetry.space_group_name_H-M   'P 1'
#
loop_
_entity.id
_entity.type
_entity.pdbx_description
1 polymer ?
#
loop_
_entity_poly.entity_id
_entity_poly.type
_entity_poly.pdbx_seq_one_letter_code
_entity_poly.pdbx_strand_id
1 'polypeptide(L)'
;MNGTIFDIQELTVHDGPGTRITIFLKGCPLRCLWCHNPEGQNIQQELMFNKNKCTNCLKCEVDGKKINYHLCPNNALIVKGYQMSVDDIVNLALKNKETLELLEGGITFSGGEPLFQPSFLLQCLKKLKEYNIHTAIETSGYCDKETFKQLLLYCDYIIMDIKLIDDEKHLTYTGKSNKTILENAKILMDSNVAHVFRTPLIKDITDTKENLKAIELFIKGHNWEKIPSNPLAAVKYQQLGRTFYLEN
;
A
#
# COMPACT_ATOMS: atom_id res chain seq x y z
N MET A 1 -19.91 -5.90 3.64
CA MET A 1 -18.74 -5.67 4.51
C MET A 1 -18.01 -4.44 3.98
N ASN A 2 -17.47 -3.60 4.86
CA ASN A 2 -16.77 -2.38 4.47
C ASN A 2 -15.29 -2.44 4.85
N GLY A 3 -14.47 -1.75 4.08
CA GLY A 3 -13.05 -1.48 4.36
C GLY A 3 -12.77 0.01 4.27
N THR A 4 -11.71 0.44 4.95
CA THR A 4 -11.29 1.84 4.97
C THR A 4 -10.16 2.04 3.96
N ILE A 5 -10.35 2.94 3.01
CA ILE A 5 -9.36 3.29 1.99
C ILE A 5 -9.02 4.78 2.04
N PHE A 6 -7.90 5.20 1.44
CA PHE A 6 -7.50 6.61 1.38
C PHE A 6 -7.28 7.16 -0.03
N ASP A 7 -7.20 6.30 -1.04
CA ASP A 7 -7.02 6.71 -2.43
C ASP A 7 -7.48 5.61 -3.37
N ILE A 8 -7.85 6.02 -4.58
CA ILE A 8 -8.03 5.15 -5.74
C ILE A 8 -7.24 5.80 -6.88
N GLN A 9 -6.38 5.03 -7.54
CA GLN A 9 -5.67 5.49 -8.71
C GLN A 9 -6.06 4.60 -9.89
N GLU A 10 -6.54 5.23 -10.96
CA GLU A 10 -6.93 4.55 -12.19
C GLU A 10 -5.79 4.64 -13.20
N LEU A 11 -5.70 3.64 -14.09
CA LEU A 11 -4.74 3.56 -15.17
C LEU A 11 -3.26 3.51 -14.72
N THR A 12 -2.97 2.84 -13.59
CA THR A 12 -1.58 2.66 -13.14
C THR A 12 -0.94 1.46 -13.83
N VAL A 13 0.38 1.51 -14.03
CA VAL A 13 1.15 0.46 -14.77
C VAL A 13 2.31 -0.13 -13.97
N HIS A 14 2.53 0.34 -12.74
CA HIS A 14 3.62 -0.10 -11.86
C HIS A 14 3.14 -0.96 -10.68
N ASP A 15 1.83 -1.14 -10.55
CA ASP A 15 1.16 -1.80 -9.42
C ASP A 15 0.69 -3.22 -9.77
N GLY A 16 1.27 -3.84 -10.80
CA GLY A 16 0.95 -5.19 -11.26
C GLY A 16 0.95 -5.32 -12.77
N PRO A 17 0.60 -6.50 -13.30
CA PRO A 17 0.52 -6.74 -14.74
C PRO A 17 -0.63 -5.97 -15.39
N GLY A 18 -0.35 -5.45 -16.58
CA GLY A 18 -1.28 -4.65 -17.37
C GLY A 18 -1.66 -3.33 -16.70
N THR A 19 -2.80 -2.77 -17.11
CA THR A 19 -3.33 -1.54 -16.53
C THR A 19 -4.14 -1.81 -15.27
N ARG A 20 -3.85 -1.13 -14.16
CA ARG A 20 -4.51 -1.35 -12.88
C ARG A 20 -5.44 -0.20 -12.48
N ILE A 21 -6.50 -0.54 -11.76
CA ILE A 21 -7.09 0.36 -10.77
C ILE A 21 -6.56 -0.07 -9.41
N THR A 22 -5.77 0.80 -8.78
CA THR A 22 -5.16 0.53 -7.47
C THR A 22 -5.98 1.16 -6.36
N ILE A 23 -6.42 0.32 -5.42
CA ILE A 23 -7.18 0.70 -4.23
C ILE A 23 -6.21 0.76 -3.04
N PHE A 24 -6.03 1.95 -2.47
CA PHE A 24 -5.08 2.17 -1.38
C PHE A 24 -5.77 2.08 -0.02
N LEU A 25 -5.59 0.95 0.67
CA LEU A 25 -6.19 0.66 1.99
C LEU A 25 -5.48 1.42 3.12
N LYS A 26 -6.25 1.83 4.13
CA LYS A 26 -5.71 2.38 5.38
C LYS A 26 -5.34 1.29 6.38
N GLY A 27 -4.49 1.69 7.33
CA GLY A 27 -3.92 0.81 8.33
C GLY A 27 -2.65 0.13 7.82
N CYS A 28 -1.57 0.28 8.57
CA CYS A 28 -0.33 -0.46 8.37
C CYS A 28 0.25 -0.82 9.74
N PRO A 29 0.68 -2.07 9.99
CA PRO A 29 1.36 -2.41 11.24
C PRO A 29 2.81 -1.93 11.26
N LEU A 30 3.42 -1.69 10.10
CA LEU A 30 4.79 -1.17 9.98
C LEU A 30 4.83 0.37 10.11
N ARG A 31 5.99 0.89 10.50
CA ARG A 31 6.35 2.30 10.62
C ARG A 31 7.70 2.54 9.95
N CYS A 32 7.81 2.14 8.68
CA CYS A 32 9.01 2.34 7.87
C CYS A 32 9.43 3.81 7.90
N LEU A 33 10.70 4.10 8.18
CA LEU A 33 11.21 5.48 8.19
C LEU A 33 11.08 6.17 6.82
N TRP A 34 11.01 5.39 5.74
CA TRP A 34 10.84 5.84 4.35
C TRP A 34 9.40 5.67 3.82
N CYS A 35 8.39 5.54 4.68
CA CYS A 35 7.03 5.24 4.23
C CYS A 35 6.54 6.26 3.18
N HIS A 36 6.21 5.78 1.98
CA HIS A 36 5.75 6.66 0.91
C HIS A 36 4.29 7.13 1.11
N ASN A 37 3.50 6.40 1.90
CA ASN A 37 2.09 6.68 2.15
C ASN A 37 1.81 6.80 3.68
N PRO A 38 2.34 7.82 4.36
CA PRO A 38 2.10 8.02 5.80
C PRO A 38 0.61 8.11 6.17
N GLU A 39 -0.24 8.61 5.27
CA GLU A 39 -1.70 8.67 5.39
C GLU A 39 -2.37 7.28 5.43
N GLY A 40 -1.66 6.24 4.98
CA GLY A 40 -2.08 4.85 5.03
C GLY A 40 -1.73 4.15 6.35
N GLN A 41 -0.94 4.76 7.25
CA GLN A 41 -0.47 4.08 8.46
C GLN A 41 -1.55 3.94 9.55
N ASN A 42 -2.32 5.01 9.78
CA ASN A 42 -3.42 5.01 10.73
C ASN A 42 -4.69 4.50 10.06
N ILE A 43 -5.46 3.67 10.74
CA ILE A 43 -6.76 3.20 10.25
C ILE A 43 -7.82 4.29 10.32
N GLN A 44 -7.71 5.20 11.29
CA GLN A 44 -8.63 6.31 11.47
C GLN A 44 -8.46 7.36 10.37
N GLN A 45 -9.54 8.09 10.10
CA GLN A 45 -9.55 9.21 9.18
C GLN A 45 -8.58 10.31 9.61
N GLU A 46 -7.84 10.87 8.65
CA GLU A 46 -6.84 11.92 8.90
C GLU A 46 -7.02 13.09 7.95
N LEU A 47 -6.64 14.28 8.40
CA LEU A 47 -6.71 15.50 7.60
C LEU A 47 -5.32 15.88 7.09
N MET A 48 -5.16 15.97 5.79
CA MET A 48 -3.96 16.47 5.13
C MET A 48 -4.14 17.93 4.74
N PHE A 49 -3.12 18.76 4.99
CA PHE A 49 -3.10 20.17 4.66
C PHE A 49 -1.98 20.52 3.68
N ASN A 50 -2.34 20.88 2.45
CA ASN A 50 -1.43 21.40 1.45
C ASN A 50 -1.38 22.94 1.51
N LYS A 51 -0.36 23.48 2.18
CA LYS A 51 -0.14 24.92 2.31
C LYS A 51 -0.10 25.66 0.97
N ASN A 52 0.44 25.04 -0.09
CA ASN A 52 0.60 25.67 -1.41
C ASN A 52 -0.73 25.88 -2.13
N LYS A 53 -1.79 25.15 -1.73
CA LYS A 53 -3.15 25.32 -2.27
C LYS A 53 -4.01 26.27 -1.42
N CYS A 54 -3.54 26.67 -0.23
CA CYS A 54 -4.31 27.47 0.71
C CYS A 54 -4.24 28.96 0.33
N THR A 55 -5.39 29.60 0.13
CA THR A 55 -5.50 31.05 -0.13
C THR A 55 -5.80 31.86 1.13
N ASN A 56 -5.76 31.23 2.31
CA ASN A 56 -6.12 31.87 3.60
C ASN A 56 -7.51 32.53 3.59
N CYS A 57 -8.48 31.92 2.90
CA CYS A 57 -9.85 32.45 2.82
C CYS A 57 -10.69 32.27 4.10
N LEU A 58 -10.16 31.58 5.11
CA LEU A 58 -10.77 31.30 6.43
C LEU A 58 -12.13 30.58 6.43
N LYS A 59 -12.67 30.17 5.28
CA LYS A 59 -13.98 29.47 5.19
C LYS A 59 -14.08 28.16 5.97
N CYS A 60 -12.94 27.50 6.22
CA CYS A 60 -12.87 26.24 6.94
C CYS A 60 -12.63 26.40 8.45
N GLU A 61 -12.56 27.64 8.93
CA GLU A 61 -12.16 28.02 10.29
C GLU A 61 -13.26 28.84 10.97
N VAL A 62 -13.49 28.56 12.26
CA VAL A 62 -14.30 29.38 13.17
C VAL A 62 -13.54 29.48 14.48
N ASP A 63 -13.39 30.70 15.01
CA ASP A 63 -12.68 31.00 16.26
C ASP A 63 -11.25 30.42 16.35
N GLY A 64 -10.48 30.53 15.26
CA GLY A 64 -9.10 30.01 15.23
C GLY A 64 -9.00 28.49 15.07
N LYS A 65 -10.14 27.78 14.94
CA LYS A 65 -10.19 26.31 14.84
C LYS A 65 -10.74 25.88 13.49
N LYS A 66 -10.03 24.97 12.82
CA LYS A 66 -10.54 24.32 11.61
C LYS A 66 -11.73 23.43 11.97
N ILE A 67 -12.94 23.89 11.66
CA ILE A 67 -14.19 23.21 12.03
C ILE A 67 -14.84 22.48 10.85
N ASN A 68 -14.60 22.89 9.61
CA ASN A 68 -15.23 22.27 8.45
C ASN A 68 -14.32 22.30 7.22
N TYR A 69 -13.57 21.22 7.04
CA TYR A 69 -12.62 21.05 5.93
C TYR A 69 -13.30 20.90 4.57
N HIS A 70 -14.58 20.48 4.51
CA HIS A 70 -15.33 20.37 3.25
C HIS A 70 -15.60 21.72 2.59
N LEU A 71 -15.45 22.82 3.32
CA LEU A 71 -15.60 24.18 2.79
C LEU A 71 -14.34 24.70 2.08
N CYS A 72 -13.26 23.91 2.01
CA CYS A 72 -12.02 24.34 1.37
C CYS A 72 -12.17 24.34 -0.17
N PRO A 73 -12.24 25.52 -0.83
CA PRO A 73 -12.56 25.59 -2.26
C PRO A 73 -11.44 25.04 -3.16
N ASN A 74 -10.19 25.03 -2.66
CA ASN A 74 -9.01 24.65 -3.44
C ASN A 74 -8.51 23.24 -3.09
N ASN A 75 -9.24 22.47 -2.28
CA ASN A 75 -8.79 21.17 -1.77
C ASN A 75 -7.39 21.26 -1.11
N ALA A 76 -7.13 22.37 -0.41
CA ALA A 76 -5.96 22.51 0.44
C ALA A 76 -6.08 21.66 1.71
N LEU A 77 -7.31 21.34 2.12
CA LEU A 77 -7.62 20.37 3.16
C LEU A 77 -8.24 19.13 2.51
N ILE A 78 -7.62 17.98 2.71
CA ILE A 78 -8.06 16.71 2.14
C ILE A 78 -8.21 15.70 3.26
N VAL A 79 -9.39 15.09 3.35
CA VAL A 79 -9.61 13.96 4.22
C VAL A 79 -9.08 12.68 3.57
N LYS A 80 -8.27 11.94 4.32
CA LYS A 80 -7.79 10.61 3.96
C LYS A 80 -8.41 9.58 4.88
N GLY A 81 -9.23 8.70 4.31
CA GLY A 81 -9.98 7.68 5.03
C GLY A 81 -11.46 7.80 4.79
N TYR A 82 -11.98 6.91 3.95
CA TYR A 82 -13.41 6.75 3.71
C TYR A 82 -13.74 5.26 3.56
N GLN A 83 -15.00 4.93 3.82
CA GLN A 83 -15.48 3.55 3.75
C GLN A 83 -15.85 3.20 2.31
N MET A 84 -15.47 2.02 1.85
CA MET A 84 -16.01 1.38 0.66
C MET A 84 -16.47 -0.02 1.01
N SER A 85 -17.64 -0.40 0.48
CA SER A 85 -18.12 -1.77 0.57
C SER A 85 -17.44 -2.67 -0.46
N VAL A 86 -17.52 -3.99 -0.25
CA VAL A 86 -17.09 -4.97 -1.27
C VAL A 86 -17.81 -4.73 -2.59
N ASP A 87 -19.12 -4.41 -2.54
CA ASP A 87 -19.93 -4.14 -3.73
C ASP A 87 -19.48 -2.88 -4.45
N ASP A 88 -19.05 -1.83 -3.74
CA ASP A 88 -18.49 -0.62 -4.36
C ASP A 88 -17.23 -0.94 -5.17
N ILE A 89 -16.35 -1.81 -4.64
CA ILE A 89 -15.13 -2.24 -5.34
C ILE A 89 -15.46 -3.09 -6.57
N VAL A 90 -16.40 -4.02 -6.44
CA VAL A 90 -16.85 -4.86 -7.56
C VAL A 90 -17.50 -4.00 -8.64
N ASN A 91 -18.38 -3.07 -8.27
CA ASN A 91 -19.05 -2.16 -9.21
C ASN A 91 -18.04 -1.25 -9.93
N LEU A 92 -17.04 -0.74 -9.22
CA LEU A 92 -15.93 0.02 -9.83
C LEU A 92 -15.19 -0.81 -10.87
N ALA A 93 -14.88 -2.06 -10.56
CA ALA A 93 -14.18 -2.95 -11.47
C ALA A 93 -15.05 -3.32 -12.69
N LEU A 94 -16.33 -3.62 -12.48
CA LEU A 94 -17.28 -3.94 -13.54
C LEU A 94 -17.52 -2.77 -14.49
N LYS A 95 -17.61 -1.54 -13.97
CA LYS A 95 -17.72 -0.32 -14.79
C LYS A 95 -16.54 -0.15 -15.76
N ASN A 96 -15.37 -0.65 -15.39
CA ASN A 96 -14.13 -0.53 -16.16
C ASN A 96 -13.70 -1.85 -16.83
N LYS A 97 -14.56 -2.88 -16.79
CA LYS A 97 -14.18 -4.26 -17.13
C LYS A 97 -13.59 -4.40 -18.53
N GLU A 98 -14.25 -3.85 -19.55
CA GLU A 98 -13.78 -3.93 -20.94
C GLU A 98 -12.39 -3.30 -21.12
N THR A 99 -12.14 -2.16 -20.46
CA THR A 99 -10.83 -1.48 -20.52
C THR A 99 -9.75 -2.28 -19.80
N LEU A 100 -10.08 -2.83 -18.63
CA LEU A 100 -9.16 -3.67 -17.87
C LEU A 100 -8.82 -4.95 -18.64
N GLU A 101 -9.81 -5.62 -19.26
CA GLU A 101 -9.57 -6.81 -20.07
C GLU A 101 -8.73 -6.50 -21.32
N LEU A 102 -9.03 -5.42 -22.04
CA LEU A 102 -8.28 -5.00 -23.23
C LEU A 102 -6.81 -4.71 -22.93
N LEU A 103 -6.52 -4.15 -21.75
CA LEU A 103 -5.19 -3.76 -21.32
C LEU A 103 -4.54 -4.81 -20.38
N GLU A 104 -5.04 -6.05 -20.41
CA GLU A 104 -4.54 -7.20 -19.64
C GLU A 104 -4.37 -6.90 -18.14
N GLY A 105 -5.28 -6.09 -17.63
CA GLY A 105 -5.23 -5.40 -16.36
C GLY A 105 -6.19 -5.93 -15.31
N GLY A 106 -6.46 -5.11 -14.28
CA GLY A 106 -7.38 -5.49 -13.21
C GLY A 106 -7.33 -4.60 -11.97
N ILE A 107 -7.68 -5.16 -10.80
CA ILE A 107 -7.70 -4.43 -9.52
C ILE A 107 -6.45 -4.77 -8.69
N THR A 108 -5.71 -3.75 -8.25
CA THR A 108 -4.64 -3.92 -7.26
C THR A 108 -5.08 -3.40 -5.89
N PHE A 109 -4.78 -4.14 -4.83
CA PHE A 109 -4.89 -3.65 -3.45
C PHE A 109 -3.49 -3.27 -2.93
N SER A 110 -3.31 -1.99 -2.59
CA SER A 110 -2.07 -1.44 -2.01
C SER A 110 -2.45 -0.51 -0.84
N GLY A 111 -1.64 0.50 -0.50
CA GLY A 111 -1.96 1.48 0.54
C GLY A 111 -0.95 1.51 1.67
N GLY A 112 -1.47 1.27 2.88
CA GLY A 112 -0.69 0.97 4.07
C GLY A 112 -0.23 -0.49 4.02
N GLU A 113 -1.03 -1.39 4.59
CA GLU A 113 -0.85 -2.83 4.44
C GLU A 113 -2.23 -3.46 4.16
N PRO A 114 -2.51 -3.96 2.95
CA PRO A 114 -3.81 -4.56 2.65
C PRO A 114 -4.19 -5.70 3.61
N LEU A 115 -3.20 -6.49 4.07
CA LEU A 115 -3.41 -7.58 5.03
C LEU A 115 -3.70 -7.10 6.47
N PHE A 116 -3.72 -5.79 6.71
CA PHE A 116 -4.23 -5.19 7.95
C PHE A 116 -5.77 -5.20 8.00
N GLN A 117 -6.44 -5.32 6.85
CA GLN A 117 -7.89 -5.47 6.74
C GLN A 117 -8.24 -6.80 6.04
N PRO A 118 -7.81 -7.96 6.59
CA PRO A 118 -7.79 -9.22 5.85
C PRO A 118 -9.20 -9.71 5.46
N SER A 119 -10.19 -9.57 6.35
CA SER A 119 -11.57 -10.00 6.06
C SER A 119 -12.16 -9.25 4.87
N PHE A 120 -11.95 -7.93 4.78
CA PHE A 120 -12.43 -7.10 3.68
C PHE A 120 -11.71 -7.45 2.37
N LEU A 121 -10.38 -7.52 2.43
CA LEU A 121 -9.53 -7.86 1.29
C LEU A 121 -9.93 -9.23 0.70
N LEU A 122 -9.99 -10.28 1.52
CA LEU A 122 -10.31 -11.62 1.07
C LEU A 122 -11.71 -11.73 0.45
N GLN A 123 -12.70 -10.98 0.97
CA GLN A 123 -14.02 -10.92 0.35
C GLN A 123 -14.01 -10.21 -1.01
N CYS A 124 -13.24 -9.12 -1.14
CA CYS A 124 -13.07 -8.46 -2.43
C CYS A 124 -12.42 -9.39 -3.45
N LEU A 125 -11.33 -10.07 -3.09
CA LEU A 125 -10.63 -11.00 -4.00
C LEU A 125 -11.55 -12.14 -4.45
N LYS A 126 -12.28 -12.77 -3.51
CA LYS A 126 -13.28 -13.80 -3.82
C LYS A 126 -14.33 -13.31 -4.82
N LYS A 127 -14.90 -12.13 -4.56
CA LYS A 127 -15.96 -11.56 -5.41
C LYS A 127 -15.46 -11.14 -6.78
N LEU A 128 -14.31 -10.48 -6.88
CA LEU A 128 -13.72 -10.10 -8.15
C LEU A 128 -13.42 -11.33 -9.04
N LYS A 129 -12.99 -12.43 -8.42
CA LYS A 129 -12.74 -13.70 -9.11
C LYS A 129 -14.02 -14.32 -9.70
N GLU A 130 -15.18 -14.18 -9.04
CA GLU A 130 -16.49 -14.60 -9.59
C GLU A 130 -16.82 -13.89 -10.92
N TYR A 131 -16.26 -12.70 -11.16
CA TYR A 131 -16.45 -11.90 -12.37
C TYR A 131 -15.28 -11.99 -13.36
N ASN A 132 -14.31 -12.89 -13.14
CA ASN A 132 -13.08 -13.04 -13.92
C ASN A 132 -12.24 -11.76 -13.99
N ILE A 133 -12.20 -10.97 -12.91
CA ILE A 133 -11.34 -9.78 -12.82
C ILE A 133 -10.00 -10.19 -12.23
N HIS A 134 -8.90 -9.93 -12.93
CA HIS A 134 -7.55 -10.20 -12.44
C HIS A 134 -7.24 -9.34 -11.20
N THR A 135 -6.73 -9.98 -10.16
CA THR A 135 -6.41 -9.35 -8.89
C THR A 135 -4.91 -9.32 -8.63
N ALA A 136 -4.43 -8.21 -8.08
CA ALA A 136 -3.07 -8.10 -7.59
C ALA A 136 -3.05 -7.47 -6.19
N ILE A 137 -1.97 -7.69 -5.46
CA ILE A 137 -1.76 -7.09 -4.14
C ILE A 137 -0.31 -6.63 -4.01
N GLU A 138 -0.14 -5.45 -3.40
CA GLU A 138 1.15 -4.97 -2.92
C GLU A 138 1.16 -5.01 -1.39
N THR A 139 2.05 -5.82 -0.82
CA THR A 139 2.02 -6.15 0.61
C THR A 139 3.43 -6.32 1.17
N SER A 140 3.58 -6.06 2.47
CA SER A 140 4.75 -6.54 3.23
C SER A 140 4.64 -8.02 3.59
N GLY A 141 3.48 -8.64 3.44
CA GLY A 141 3.15 -9.99 3.90
C GLY A 141 3.09 -10.14 5.42
N TYR A 142 2.96 -9.03 6.16
CA TYR A 142 2.81 -9.07 7.61
C TYR A 142 1.37 -9.45 8.01
N CYS A 143 1.11 -10.74 8.12
CA CYS A 143 -0.11 -11.31 8.69
C CYS A 143 0.14 -12.74 9.21
N ASP A 144 -0.83 -13.32 9.91
CA ASP A 144 -0.73 -14.72 10.29
C ASP A 144 -0.72 -15.65 9.06
N LYS A 145 -0.10 -16.81 9.23
CA LYS A 145 0.11 -17.81 8.18
C LYS A 145 -1.20 -18.28 7.52
N GLU A 146 -2.29 -18.37 8.28
CA GLU A 146 -3.56 -18.86 7.74
C GLU A 146 -4.20 -17.82 6.83
N THR A 147 -4.21 -16.56 7.26
CA THR A 147 -4.61 -15.42 6.42
C THR A 147 -3.79 -15.37 5.13
N PHE A 148 -2.46 -15.53 5.23
CA PHE A 148 -1.59 -15.50 4.05
C PHE A 148 -1.89 -16.66 3.08
N LYS A 149 -2.15 -17.87 3.58
CA LYS A 149 -2.56 -18.99 2.72
C LYS A 149 -3.90 -18.75 2.02
N GLN A 150 -4.86 -18.13 2.71
CA GLN A 150 -6.15 -17.78 2.09
C GLN A 150 -5.96 -16.75 0.97
N LEU A 151 -5.06 -15.79 1.13
CA LEU A 151 -4.71 -14.84 0.06
C LEU A 151 -4.30 -15.58 -1.22
N LEU A 152 -3.43 -16.60 -1.12
CA LEU A 152 -2.91 -17.36 -2.26
C LEU A 152 -3.98 -18.11 -3.07
N LEU A 153 -5.16 -18.37 -2.48
CA LEU A 153 -6.27 -19.05 -3.17
C LEU A 153 -7.03 -18.11 -4.13
N TYR A 154 -7.01 -16.81 -3.85
CA TYR A 154 -7.89 -15.83 -4.51
C TYR A 154 -7.14 -14.71 -5.22
N CYS A 155 -5.85 -14.54 -4.96
CA CYS A 155 -5.03 -13.53 -5.62
C CYS A 155 -4.27 -14.13 -6.81
N ASP A 156 -4.24 -13.42 -7.93
CA ASP A 156 -3.57 -13.89 -9.16
C ASP A 156 -2.10 -13.45 -9.22
N TYR A 157 -1.79 -12.28 -8.65
CA TYR A 157 -0.43 -11.71 -8.66
C TYR A 157 -0.06 -11.01 -7.35
N ILE A 158 1.14 -11.29 -6.83
CA ILE A 158 1.62 -10.71 -5.57
C ILE A 158 2.92 -9.93 -5.76
N ILE A 159 2.90 -8.65 -5.37
CA ILE A 159 4.09 -7.84 -5.15
C ILE A 159 4.37 -7.88 -3.65
N MET A 160 5.46 -8.54 -3.25
CA MET A 160 5.81 -8.70 -1.84
C MET A 160 7.11 -7.99 -1.51
N ASP A 161 7.06 -7.06 -0.57
CA ASP A 161 8.25 -6.33 -0.16
C ASP A 161 9.13 -7.15 0.81
N ILE A 162 10.41 -7.32 0.46
CA ILE A 162 11.48 -7.76 1.37
C ILE A 162 12.42 -6.59 1.59
N LYS A 163 12.30 -5.93 2.75
CA LYS A 163 12.99 -4.68 3.06
C LYS A 163 14.40 -4.91 3.62
N LEU A 164 14.49 -5.72 4.67
CA LEU A 164 15.71 -6.05 5.40
C LEU A 164 15.66 -7.53 5.81
N ILE A 165 16.75 -8.28 5.60
CA ILE A 165 16.86 -9.68 6.06
C ILE A 165 17.21 -9.76 7.54
N ASP A 166 18.07 -8.86 8.01
CA ASP A 166 18.41 -8.74 9.44
C ASP A 166 17.18 -8.28 10.23
N ASP A 167 16.72 -9.11 11.18
CA ASP A 167 15.49 -8.87 11.95
C ASP A 167 15.63 -7.69 12.92
N GLU A 168 16.81 -7.48 13.50
CA GLU A 168 17.05 -6.37 14.41
C GLU A 168 17.00 -5.05 13.65
N LYS A 169 17.68 -4.97 12.50
CA LYS A 169 17.58 -3.81 11.60
C LYS A 169 16.15 -3.62 11.12
N HIS A 170 15.45 -4.68 10.73
CA HIS A 170 14.07 -4.57 10.29
C HIS A 170 13.18 -4.00 11.40
N LEU A 171 13.35 -4.45 12.64
CA LEU A 171 12.65 -3.91 13.80
C LEU A 171 12.99 -2.44 14.04
N THR A 172 14.26 -2.05 13.98
CA THR A 172 14.71 -0.66 14.14
C THR A 172 14.09 0.26 13.09
N TYR A 173 14.10 -0.13 11.82
CA TYR A 173 13.73 0.75 10.72
C TYR A 173 12.26 0.70 10.32
N THR A 174 11.53 -0.35 10.71
CA THR A 174 10.11 -0.53 10.36
C THR A 174 9.20 -0.71 11.57
N GLY A 175 9.74 -0.85 12.77
CA GLY A 175 8.97 -1.06 14.00
C GLY A 175 8.36 -2.46 14.15
N LYS A 176 8.70 -3.42 13.26
CA LYS A 176 8.21 -4.80 13.31
C LYS A 176 9.33 -5.80 13.02
N SER A 177 9.22 -7.01 13.58
CA SER A 177 10.06 -8.15 13.19
C SER A 177 9.70 -8.60 11.76
N ASN A 178 10.69 -9.08 11.00
CA ASN A 178 10.48 -9.66 9.68
C ASN A 178 10.20 -11.17 9.70
N LYS A 179 10.25 -11.84 10.86
CA LYS A 179 10.16 -13.31 10.92
C LYS A 179 8.92 -13.86 10.22
N THR A 180 7.74 -13.33 10.56
CA THR A 180 6.47 -13.72 9.92
C THR A 180 6.43 -13.34 8.44
N ILE A 181 7.02 -12.20 8.06
CA ILE A 181 7.13 -11.77 6.66
C ILE A 181 7.96 -12.78 5.86
N LEU A 182 9.14 -13.18 6.37
CA LEU A 182 10.02 -14.14 5.72
C LEU A 182 9.42 -15.56 5.71
N GLU A 183 8.64 -15.93 6.72
CA GLU A 183 7.86 -17.18 6.70
C GLU A 183 6.81 -17.16 5.61
N ASN A 184 6.04 -16.08 5.47
CA ASN A 184 5.04 -15.93 4.43
C ASN A 184 5.69 -15.85 3.02
N ALA A 185 6.85 -15.22 2.89
CA ALA A 185 7.62 -15.21 1.64
C ALA A 185 8.04 -16.62 1.22
N LYS A 186 8.44 -17.49 2.16
CA LYS A 186 8.72 -18.91 1.85
C LYS A 186 7.48 -19.62 1.33
N ILE A 187 6.33 -19.40 1.96
CA ILE A 187 5.05 -19.97 1.50
C ILE A 187 4.72 -19.47 0.09
N LEU A 188 4.97 -18.19 -0.22
CA LEU A 188 4.77 -17.62 -1.55
C LEU A 188 5.70 -18.27 -2.59
N MET A 189 6.98 -18.44 -2.27
CA MET A 189 7.95 -19.10 -3.16
C MET A 189 7.58 -20.56 -3.44
N ASP A 190 7.02 -21.26 -2.46
CA ASP A 190 6.55 -22.65 -2.59
C ASP A 190 5.17 -22.77 -3.27
N SER A 191 4.54 -21.64 -3.63
CA SER A 191 3.22 -21.59 -4.28
C SER A 191 3.31 -21.44 -5.80
N ASN A 192 2.18 -21.64 -6.47
CA ASN A 192 2.04 -21.40 -7.91
C ASN A 192 1.53 -19.99 -8.26
N VAL A 193 1.39 -19.09 -7.27
CA VAL A 193 0.89 -17.73 -7.51
C VAL A 193 2.01 -16.92 -8.15
N ALA A 194 1.72 -16.21 -9.23
CA ALA A 194 2.68 -15.34 -9.89
C ALA A 194 3.09 -14.20 -8.95
N HIS A 195 4.38 -13.90 -8.86
CA HIS A 195 4.86 -12.90 -7.92
C HIS A 195 6.17 -12.24 -8.31
N VAL A 196 6.44 -11.13 -7.64
CA VAL A 196 7.71 -10.41 -7.64
C VAL A 196 8.02 -9.95 -6.23
N PHE A 197 9.28 -10.13 -5.81
CA PHE A 197 9.78 -9.52 -4.61
C PHE A 197 10.24 -8.09 -4.89
N ARG A 198 10.10 -7.21 -3.90
CA ARG A 198 10.43 -5.79 -4.06
C ARG A 198 11.26 -5.29 -2.89
N THR A 199 12.26 -4.46 -3.17
CA THR A 199 13.08 -3.82 -2.12
C THR A 199 13.22 -2.33 -2.43
N PRO A 200 12.71 -1.43 -1.57
CA PRO A 200 13.02 -0.01 -1.70
C PRO A 200 14.51 0.21 -1.41
N LEU A 201 15.21 0.99 -2.23
CA LEU A 201 16.61 1.35 -2.05
C LEU A 201 16.69 2.64 -1.23
N ILE A 202 16.99 2.48 0.04
CA ILE A 202 17.18 3.55 1.01
C ILE A 202 18.65 3.52 1.41
N LYS A 203 19.32 4.65 1.15
CA LYS A 203 20.74 4.84 1.36
C LYS A 203 21.19 4.40 2.75
N ASP A 204 22.24 3.59 2.78
CA ASP A 204 22.91 3.06 3.97
C ASP A 204 22.00 2.21 4.88
N ILE A 205 20.78 1.88 4.43
CA ILE A 205 19.80 1.09 5.18
C ILE A 205 19.50 -0.19 4.40
N THR A 206 18.68 -0.09 3.36
CA THR A 206 18.23 -1.25 2.59
C THR A 206 19.09 -1.50 1.34
N ASP A 207 19.83 -0.50 0.87
CA ASP A 207 20.71 -0.58 -0.31
C ASP A 207 22.14 -1.07 0.00
N THR A 208 22.42 -1.40 1.26
CA THR A 208 23.72 -1.96 1.68
C THR A 208 24.02 -3.25 0.93
N LYS A 209 25.29 -3.46 0.56
CA LYS A 209 25.73 -4.65 -0.19
C LYS A 209 25.37 -5.93 0.56
N GLU A 210 25.51 -5.92 1.87
CA GLU A 210 25.21 -7.03 2.77
C GLU A 210 23.72 -7.39 2.72
N ASN A 211 22.83 -6.40 2.84
CA ASN A 211 21.39 -6.63 2.78
C ASN A 211 20.95 -7.13 1.41
N LEU A 212 21.40 -6.47 0.33
CA LEU A 212 21.04 -6.86 -1.03
C LEU A 212 21.51 -8.28 -1.36
N LYS A 213 22.72 -8.66 -0.92
CA LYS A 213 23.23 -10.03 -1.10
C LYS A 213 22.42 -11.03 -0.30
N ALA A 214 22.04 -10.70 0.94
CA ALA A 214 21.21 -11.56 1.77
C ALA A 214 19.80 -11.77 1.16
N ILE A 215 19.20 -10.72 0.59
CA ILE A 215 17.91 -10.83 -0.10
C ILE A 215 18.03 -11.73 -1.32
N GLU A 216 19.05 -11.52 -2.17
CA GLU A 216 19.30 -12.36 -3.36
C GLU A 216 19.41 -13.84 -3.00
N LEU A 217 20.15 -14.16 -1.93
CA LEU A 217 20.29 -15.53 -1.43
C LEU A 217 18.96 -16.07 -0.87
N PHE A 218 18.19 -15.24 -0.18
CA PHE A 218 16.91 -15.63 0.41
C PHE A 218 15.86 -15.97 -0.66
N ILE A 219 15.73 -15.15 -1.70
CA ILE A 219 14.70 -15.31 -2.74
C ILE A 219 15.06 -16.36 -3.80
N LYS A 220 16.28 -16.93 -3.78
CA LYS A 220 16.71 -18.08 -4.60
C LYS A 220 16.39 -17.96 -6.10
N GLY A 221 16.57 -16.76 -6.68
CA GLY A 221 16.38 -16.53 -8.12
C GLY A 221 14.95 -16.23 -8.56
N HIS A 222 14.00 -16.09 -7.62
CA HIS A 222 12.69 -15.53 -7.93
C HIS A 222 12.80 -14.06 -8.39
N ASN A 223 11.78 -13.59 -9.12
CA ASN A 223 11.74 -12.22 -9.66
C ASN A 223 11.94 -11.19 -8.54
N TRP A 224 12.79 -10.18 -8.79
CA TRP A 224 13.14 -9.17 -7.79
C TRP A 224 13.36 -7.79 -8.39
N GLU A 225 12.58 -6.83 -7.90
CA GLU A 225 12.66 -5.42 -8.26
C GLU A 225 13.32 -4.61 -7.14
N LYS A 226 14.25 -3.73 -7.53
CA LYS A 226 14.84 -2.73 -6.64
C LYS A 226 14.25 -1.36 -7.00
N ILE A 227 13.58 -0.72 -6.05
CA ILE A 227 12.84 0.52 -6.32
C ILE A 227 13.55 1.71 -5.67
N PRO A 228 13.88 2.77 -6.42
CA PRO A 228 14.45 3.98 -5.85
C PRO A 228 13.55 4.62 -4.79
N SER A 229 14.14 5.23 -3.76
CA SER A 229 13.39 6.04 -2.79
C SER A 229 12.63 7.17 -3.48
N ASN A 230 11.37 7.41 -3.10
CA ASN A 230 10.63 8.57 -3.60
C ASN A 230 10.92 9.82 -2.73
N PRO A 231 11.61 10.85 -3.25
CA PRO A 231 11.92 12.06 -2.49
C PRO A 231 10.66 12.86 -2.08
N LEU A 232 9.52 12.62 -2.73
CA LEU A 232 8.26 13.31 -2.43
C LEU A 232 7.55 12.77 -1.18
N ALA A 233 8.05 11.70 -0.55
CA ALA A 233 7.46 11.17 0.69
C ALA A 233 7.40 12.24 1.79
N ALA A 234 8.45 13.05 1.94
CA ALA A 234 8.53 14.12 2.95
C ALA A 234 7.38 15.14 2.85
N VAL A 235 6.88 15.42 1.64
CA VAL A 235 5.78 16.36 1.41
C VAL A 235 4.50 15.86 2.08
N LYS A 236 4.20 14.55 2.01
CA LYS A 236 3.01 13.97 2.62
C LYS A 236 3.07 14.01 4.14
N TYR A 237 4.26 13.79 4.72
CA TYR A 237 4.48 13.96 6.16
C TYR A 237 4.20 15.39 6.61
N GLN A 238 4.74 16.39 5.89
CA GLN A 238 4.45 17.80 6.17
C GLN A 238 2.95 18.11 6.10
N GLN A 239 2.26 17.57 5.10
CA GLN A 239 0.81 17.75 4.96
C GLN A 239 0.01 17.13 6.11
N LEU A 240 0.50 16.06 6.73
CA LEU A 240 -0.09 15.44 7.92
C LEU A 240 0.35 16.10 9.24
N GLY A 241 1.22 17.11 9.20
CA GLY A 241 1.81 17.71 10.39
C GLY A 241 2.76 16.77 11.14
N ARG A 242 3.41 15.85 10.42
CA ARG A 242 4.36 14.87 10.97
C ARG A 242 5.79 15.16 10.52
N THR A 243 6.76 14.72 11.31
CA THR A 243 8.19 14.77 10.96
C THR A 243 8.57 13.59 10.07
N PHE A 244 9.30 13.87 8.98
CA PHE A 244 9.98 12.84 8.18
C PHE A 244 11.44 12.76 8.65
N TYR A 245 11.89 11.56 9.02
CA TYR A 245 13.16 11.38 9.73
C TYR A 245 14.35 10.97 8.84
N LEU A 246 14.10 10.65 7.57
CA LEU A 246 15.19 10.37 6.63
C LEU A 246 15.57 11.69 5.94
N GLU A 247 16.69 12.25 6.35
CA GLU A 247 17.33 13.35 5.62
C GLU A 247 18.08 12.79 4.40
N ASN A 248 18.13 13.56 3.31
CA ASN A 248 18.79 13.19 2.05
C ASN A 248 20.31 13.07 2.20
#